data_AF-A0AB36FBZ5-F1
#
_entry.id   AF-A0AB36FBZ5-F1
#
_cell.length_a   1.000
_cell.length_b   1.000
_cell.length_c   1.000
_cell.angle_alpha   90.00
_cell.angle_beta   90.00
_cell.angle_gamma   90.00
#
_symmetry.space_group_name_H-M   'P 1'
#
loop_
_entity.id
_entity.type
_entity.pdbx_description
1 polymer ?
#
loop_
_entity_poly.entity_id
_entity_poly.type
_entity_poly.pdbx_seq_one_letter_code
_entity_poly.pdbx_strand_id
1 'polypeptide(L)'
;MSTLTKEWLLKTIAELEEERDAVPGVVNEDAANALAAMKLALASLEAEPVAWLYSASFERGHVEGELTDAPGCDMPVYTSPPAPVSVPTFDEWLEIRGNKPLGWVKDAMRESYDACRAAMLQGAEPDFREISNSSTNNFRENAETSTKCWCHTCRPVKISDMRFVVCPECGNKRCPHANDHRHACTGSNEPGQNGSAYPAAPQQEVKA
;
A
#
# COMPACT_ATOMS: atom_id res chain seq x y z
N MET A 1 -2.30 -46.42 2.88
CA MET A 1 -2.61 -44.98 2.74
C MET A 1 -2.83 -44.71 1.28
N SER A 2 -3.99 -44.19 0.90
CA SER A 2 -4.23 -43.76 -0.48
C SER A 2 -3.46 -42.45 -0.72
N THR A 3 -2.65 -42.40 -1.78
CA THR A 3 -1.95 -41.18 -2.17
C THR A 3 -2.94 -40.24 -2.83
N LEU A 4 -3.13 -39.04 -2.26
CA LEU A 4 -3.93 -37.98 -2.86
C LEU A 4 -3.08 -37.26 -3.91
N THR A 5 -3.57 -37.15 -5.15
CA THR A 5 -2.86 -36.48 -6.24
C THR A 5 -3.51 -35.15 -6.59
N LYS A 6 -2.78 -34.29 -7.33
CA LYS A 6 -3.30 -33.01 -7.82
C LYS A 6 -4.51 -33.22 -8.75
N GLU A 7 -4.48 -34.24 -9.59
CA GLU A 7 -5.57 -34.58 -10.51
C GLU A 7 -6.82 -35.01 -9.74
N TRP A 8 -6.65 -35.77 -8.65
CA TRP A 8 -7.75 -36.13 -7.77
C TRP A 8 -8.39 -34.89 -7.14
N LEU A 9 -7.57 -33.93 -6.66
CA LEU A 9 -8.05 -32.70 -6.05
C LEU A 9 -8.84 -31.83 -7.05
N LEU A 10 -8.30 -31.64 -8.27
CA LEU A 10 -8.97 -30.92 -9.36
C LEU A 10 -10.34 -31.54 -9.69
N LYS A 11 -10.38 -32.86 -9.84
CA LYS A 11 -11.62 -33.59 -10.13
C LYS A 11 -12.66 -33.41 -9.01
N THR A 12 -12.22 -33.55 -7.75
CA THR A 12 -13.10 -33.44 -6.58
C THR A 12 -13.68 -32.04 -6.44
N ILE A 13 -12.87 -30.99 -6.65
CA ILE A 13 -13.35 -29.60 -6.60
C ILE A 13 -14.42 -29.38 -7.68
N ALA A 14 -14.19 -29.83 -8.91
CA ALA A 14 -15.14 -29.66 -10.00
C ALA A 14 -16.49 -30.35 -9.73
N GLU A 15 -16.46 -31.58 -9.22
CA GLU A 15 -17.68 -32.32 -8.84
C GLU A 15 -18.47 -31.60 -7.73
N LEU A 16 -17.78 -31.12 -6.69
CA LEU A 16 -18.43 -30.39 -5.58
C LEU A 16 -19.00 -29.03 -6.00
N GLU A 17 -18.36 -28.34 -6.96
CA GLU A 17 -18.89 -27.09 -7.52
C GLU A 17 -20.14 -27.32 -8.35
N GLU A 18 -20.15 -28.37 -9.18
CA GLU A 18 -21.32 -28.75 -9.97
C GLU A 18 -22.51 -29.11 -9.07
N GLU A 19 -22.29 -29.89 -8.01
CA GLU A 19 -23.34 -30.25 -7.05
C GLU A 19 -23.92 -29.02 -6.34
N ARG A 20 -23.05 -28.09 -5.91
CA ARG A 20 -23.46 -26.82 -5.29
C ARG A 20 -24.34 -25.99 -6.23
N ASP A 21 -23.96 -25.91 -7.50
CA ASP A 21 -24.67 -25.12 -8.50
C ASP A 21 -25.99 -25.77 -8.93
N ALA A 22 -26.06 -27.11 -8.92
CA ALA A 22 -27.26 -27.88 -9.21
C ALA A 22 -28.32 -27.80 -8.09
N VAL A 23 -27.89 -27.62 -6.83
CA VAL A 23 -28.81 -27.54 -5.68
C VAL A 23 -28.48 -26.33 -4.77
N PRO A 24 -28.80 -25.10 -5.23
CA PRO A 24 -28.52 -23.89 -4.47
C PRO A 24 -29.23 -23.91 -3.10
N GLY A 25 -28.46 -23.75 -2.02
CA GLY A 25 -28.99 -23.60 -0.65
C GLY A 25 -29.12 -24.88 0.18
N VAL A 26 -28.76 -26.05 -0.34
CA VAL A 26 -28.70 -27.31 0.44
C VAL A 26 -27.31 -27.56 1.04
N VAL A 27 -26.26 -26.94 0.49
CA VAL A 27 -24.88 -27.08 0.97
C VAL A 27 -24.74 -26.42 2.34
N ASN A 28 -24.35 -27.20 3.35
CA ASN A 28 -24.08 -26.69 4.69
C ASN A 28 -22.76 -25.89 4.75
N GLU A 29 -22.59 -25.08 5.79
CA GLU A 29 -21.41 -24.23 5.97
C GLU A 29 -20.11 -25.05 5.99
N ASP A 30 -20.13 -26.25 6.58
CA ASP A 30 -18.98 -27.16 6.64
C ASP A 30 -18.53 -27.62 5.24
N ALA A 31 -19.46 -27.95 4.35
CA ALA A 31 -19.16 -28.35 2.99
C ALA A 31 -18.64 -27.16 2.16
N ALA A 32 -19.19 -25.96 2.37
CA ALA A 32 -18.65 -24.74 1.77
C ALA A 32 -17.22 -24.44 2.23
N ASN A 33 -16.94 -24.58 3.52
CA ASN A 33 -15.61 -24.43 4.11
C ASN A 33 -14.63 -25.50 3.60
N ALA A 34 -15.07 -26.76 3.49
CA ALA A 34 -14.27 -27.84 2.92
C ALA A 34 -13.88 -27.56 1.47
N LEU A 35 -14.83 -27.11 0.63
CA LEU A 35 -14.57 -26.73 -0.76
C LEU A 35 -13.58 -25.55 -0.84
N ALA A 36 -13.74 -24.53 0.00
CA ALA A 36 -12.82 -23.41 0.08
C ALA A 36 -11.39 -23.86 0.47
N ALA A 37 -11.27 -24.78 1.44
CA ALA A 37 -9.98 -25.34 1.84
C ALA A 37 -9.31 -26.16 0.72
N MET A 38 -10.10 -26.95 -0.04
CA MET A 38 -9.58 -27.68 -1.20
C MET A 38 -9.05 -26.74 -2.29
N LYS A 39 -9.78 -25.66 -2.59
CA LYS A 39 -9.33 -24.63 -3.53
C LYS A 39 -8.05 -23.93 -3.06
N LEU A 40 -7.95 -23.63 -1.77
CA LEU A 40 -6.75 -23.05 -1.18
C LEU A 40 -5.55 -24.00 -1.30
N ALA A 41 -5.76 -25.29 -1.05
CA ALA A 41 -4.72 -26.31 -1.23
C ALA A 41 -4.26 -26.39 -2.70
N LEU A 42 -5.19 -26.35 -3.66
CA LEU A 42 -4.86 -26.33 -5.08
C LEU A 42 -4.04 -25.08 -5.45
N ALA A 43 -4.46 -23.89 -5.02
CA ALA A 43 -3.72 -22.65 -5.24
C ALA A 43 -2.30 -22.71 -4.65
N SER A 44 -2.13 -23.34 -3.47
CA SER A 44 -0.82 -23.53 -2.86
C SER A 44 0.07 -24.51 -3.64
N LEU A 45 -0.51 -25.51 -4.31
CA LEU A 45 0.24 -26.45 -5.15
C LEU A 45 0.62 -25.86 -6.51
N GLU A 46 -0.07 -24.80 -6.93
CA GLU A 46 0.14 -24.10 -8.21
C GLU A 46 0.93 -22.80 -8.07
N ALA A 47 1.33 -22.45 -6.84
CA ALA A 47 2.09 -21.24 -6.58
C ALA A 47 3.45 -21.30 -7.27
N GLU A 48 3.81 -20.23 -7.98
CA GLU A 48 5.16 -20.04 -8.49
C GLU A 48 6.06 -19.43 -7.40
N PRO A 49 7.32 -19.88 -7.29
CA PRO A 49 8.26 -19.30 -6.35
C PRO A 49 8.63 -17.88 -6.76
N VAL A 50 8.84 -17.01 -5.78
CA VAL A 50 9.23 -15.60 -5.99
C VAL A 50 10.72 -15.36 -5.85
N ALA A 51 11.44 -16.31 -5.27
CA ALA A 51 12.89 -16.31 -5.15
C ALA A 51 13.38 -17.73 -4.94
N TRP A 52 14.68 -17.92 -5.08
CA TRP A 52 15.35 -19.19 -4.89
C TRP A 52 16.59 -18.98 -4.02
N LEU A 53 16.77 -19.83 -3.01
CA LEU A 53 17.89 -19.74 -2.07
C LEU A 53 18.98 -20.75 -2.41
N TYR A 54 20.23 -20.36 -2.15
CA TYR A 54 21.37 -21.27 -2.23
C TYR A 54 21.32 -22.27 -1.07
N SER A 55 21.13 -23.55 -1.38
CA SER A 55 21.09 -24.64 -0.40
C SER A 55 22.33 -24.64 0.50
N ALA A 56 23.51 -24.49 -0.09
CA ALA A 56 24.79 -24.45 0.61
C ALA A 56 25.00 -23.21 1.51
N SER A 57 24.30 -22.10 1.25
CA SER A 57 24.32 -20.91 2.11
C SER A 57 23.37 -21.10 3.30
N PHE A 58 22.19 -21.67 3.05
CA PHE A 58 21.21 -21.95 4.08
C PHE A 58 21.72 -22.94 5.13
N GLU A 59 22.41 -24.00 4.70
CA GLU A 59 23.07 -24.96 5.60
C GLU A 59 24.11 -24.32 6.54
N ARG A 60 24.69 -23.17 6.13
CA ARG A 60 25.63 -22.38 6.92
C ARG A 60 24.98 -21.25 7.72
N GLY A 61 23.65 -21.17 7.72
CA GLY A 61 22.89 -20.15 8.43
C GLY A 61 22.80 -18.81 7.72
N HIS A 62 23.11 -18.76 6.42
CA HIS A 62 22.99 -17.57 5.59
C HIS A 62 21.76 -17.64 4.68
N VAL A 63 20.98 -16.56 4.63
CA VAL A 63 19.87 -16.41 3.69
C VAL A 63 20.36 -15.55 2.54
N GLU A 64 20.74 -16.22 1.45
CA GLU A 64 21.19 -15.60 0.20
C GLU A 64 20.51 -16.32 -0.95
N GLY A 65 20.09 -15.56 -1.96
CA GLY A 65 19.34 -16.11 -3.08
C GLY A 65 19.13 -15.10 -4.20
N GLU A 66 18.50 -15.58 -5.27
CA GLU A 66 18.21 -14.83 -6.47
C GLU A 66 16.71 -14.86 -6.79
N LEU A 67 16.26 -13.88 -7.58
CA LEU A 67 14.88 -13.83 -8.09
C LEU A 67 14.64 -14.86 -9.21
N THR A 68 15.71 -15.44 -9.75
CA THR A 68 15.68 -16.39 -10.87
C THR A 68 16.21 -17.74 -10.44
N ASP A 69 15.76 -18.79 -11.11
CA ASP A 69 16.28 -20.15 -10.97
C ASP A 69 17.70 -20.22 -11.57
N ALA A 70 18.71 -20.06 -10.71
CA ALA A 70 20.12 -20.04 -11.07
C ALA A 70 20.85 -21.29 -10.55
N PRO A 71 21.97 -21.71 -11.17
CA PRO A 71 22.69 -22.91 -10.76
C PRO A 71 23.11 -22.87 -9.28
N GLY A 72 22.57 -23.80 -8.48
CA GLY A 72 22.81 -23.90 -7.04
C GLY A 72 21.74 -23.23 -6.15
N CYS A 73 20.75 -22.56 -6.74
CA CYS A 73 19.57 -22.01 -6.07
C CYS A 73 18.43 -23.05 -6.05
N ASP A 74 18.61 -24.20 -5.42
CA ASP A 74 17.67 -25.32 -5.52
C ASP A 74 16.50 -25.25 -4.53
N MET A 75 16.42 -24.20 -3.72
CA MET A 75 15.43 -24.08 -2.65
C MET A 75 14.42 -22.95 -2.93
N PRO A 76 13.21 -23.26 -3.44
CA PRO A 76 12.21 -22.26 -3.80
C PRO A 76 11.63 -21.57 -2.56
N VAL A 77 11.43 -20.26 -2.68
CA VAL A 77 10.76 -19.42 -1.70
C VAL A 77 9.45 -18.95 -2.29
N TYR A 78 8.34 -19.30 -1.64
CA TYR A 78 7.01 -18.88 -2.04
C TYR A 78 6.56 -17.68 -1.23
N THR A 79 5.77 -16.81 -1.86
CA THR A 79 5.04 -15.82 -1.07
C THR A 79 4.02 -16.53 -0.21
N SER A 80 3.88 -16.11 1.04
CA SER A 80 2.68 -16.48 1.78
C SER A 80 1.48 -15.93 1.03
N PRO A 81 0.39 -16.69 0.87
CA PRO A 81 -0.87 -16.14 0.39
C PRO A 81 -1.19 -14.88 1.21
N PRO A 82 -1.66 -13.79 0.58
CA PRO A 82 -2.01 -12.58 1.31
C PRO A 82 -2.96 -12.96 2.43
N ALA A 83 -2.61 -12.60 3.67
CA ALA A 83 -3.45 -12.89 4.82
C ALA A 83 -4.86 -12.34 4.51
N PRO A 84 -5.92 -13.15 4.67
CA PRO A 84 -7.26 -12.66 4.41
C PRO A 84 -7.48 -11.43 5.30
N VAL A 85 -7.72 -10.28 4.68
CA VAL A 85 -8.00 -9.04 5.39
C VAL A 85 -9.40 -9.19 5.98
N SER A 86 -9.50 -9.66 7.23
CA SER A 86 -10.77 -9.72 7.93
C SER A 86 -11.08 -8.33 8.50
N VAL A 87 -11.98 -7.61 7.83
CA VAL A 87 -12.58 -6.40 8.39
C VAL A 87 -13.85 -6.83 9.14
N PRO A 88 -13.98 -6.50 10.44
CA PRO A 88 -15.15 -6.89 11.22
C PRO A 88 -16.44 -6.32 10.61
N THR A 89 -17.58 -6.93 10.91
CA THR A 89 -18.88 -6.33 10.56
C THR A 89 -19.14 -5.08 11.40
N PHE A 90 -20.07 -4.23 10.97
CA PHE A 90 -20.39 -3.02 11.74
C PHE A 90 -20.84 -3.34 13.19
N ASP A 91 -21.58 -4.43 13.39
CA ASP A 91 -22.03 -4.83 14.73
C ASP A 91 -20.88 -5.37 15.59
N GLU A 92 -19.98 -6.19 15.03
CA GLU A 92 -18.74 -6.61 15.70
C GLU A 92 -17.86 -5.41 16.08
N TRP A 93 -17.75 -4.42 15.19
CA TRP A 93 -17.00 -3.20 15.46
C TRP A 93 -17.59 -2.41 16.63
N LEU A 94 -18.93 -2.33 16.73
CA LEU A 94 -19.59 -1.70 17.87
C LEU A 94 -19.31 -2.44 19.19
N GLU A 95 -19.33 -3.77 19.17
CA GLU A 95 -19.00 -4.60 20.33
C GLU A 95 -17.56 -4.40 20.79
N ILE A 96 -16.60 -4.47 19.88
CA ILE A 96 -15.16 -4.24 20.16
C ILE A 96 -14.95 -2.87 20.79
N ARG A 97 -15.66 -1.85 20.29
CA ARG A 97 -15.50 -0.45 20.74
C ARG A 97 -16.36 -0.10 21.94
N GLY A 98 -17.25 -0.99 22.38
CA GLY A 98 -18.22 -0.73 23.44
C GLY A 98 -19.19 0.42 23.11
N ASN A 99 -19.42 0.69 21.82
CA ASN A 99 -20.15 1.88 21.38
C ASN A 99 -21.64 1.55 21.16
N LYS A 100 -22.54 2.42 21.62
CA LYS A 100 -24.00 2.20 21.54
C LYS A 100 -24.71 3.45 21.01
N PRO A 101 -24.58 3.75 19.71
CA PRO A 101 -25.26 4.89 19.10
C PRO A 101 -26.79 4.72 19.12
N LEU A 102 -27.50 5.84 19.12
CA LEU A 102 -28.96 5.88 18.96
C LEU A 102 -29.36 5.38 17.58
N GLY A 103 -30.57 4.82 17.43
CA GLY A 103 -31.02 4.08 16.24
C GLY A 103 -30.71 4.76 14.90
N TRP A 104 -31.17 5.99 14.70
CA TRP A 104 -30.94 6.72 13.43
C TRP A 104 -29.45 7.02 13.16
N VAL A 105 -28.63 7.18 14.21
CA VAL A 105 -27.18 7.35 14.08
C VAL A 105 -26.52 6.04 13.71
N LYS A 106 -27.00 4.93 14.28
CA LYS A 106 -26.51 3.57 13.99
C LYS A 106 -26.66 3.25 12.51
N ASP A 107 -27.82 3.57 11.92
CA ASP A 107 -28.11 3.27 10.52
C ASP A 107 -27.25 4.11 9.56
N ALA A 108 -27.12 5.41 9.81
CA ALA A 108 -26.25 6.28 9.01
C ALA A 108 -24.76 5.88 9.07
N MET A 109 -24.28 5.44 10.24
CA MET A 109 -22.89 4.97 10.40
C MET A 109 -22.67 3.63 9.69
N ARG A 110 -23.65 2.73 9.71
CA ARG A 110 -23.58 1.40 9.09
C ARG A 110 -23.30 1.50 7.60
N GLU A 111 -24.04 2.34 6.88
CA GLU A 111 -23.85 2.51 5.43
C GLU A 111 -22.42 2.92 5.06
N SER A 112 -21.87 3.91 5.78
CA SER A 112 -20.50 4.39 5.56
C SER A 112 -19.45 3.32 5.91
N TYR A 113 -19.69 2.58 6.98
CA TYR A 113 -18.79 1.51 7.42
C TYR A 113 -18.78 0.35 6.44
N ASP A 114 -19.94 -0.11 5.99
CA ASP A 114 -20.08 -1.22 5.06
C ASP A 114 -19.47 -0.87 3.68
N ALA A 115 -19.58 0.38 3.23
CA ALA A 115 -18.90 0.86 2.03
C ALA A 115 -17.36 0.80 2.15
N CYS A 116 -16.80 1.30 3.27
CA CYS A 116 -15.36 1.19 3.52
C CYS A 116 -14.90 -0.26 3.67
N ARG A 117 -15.67 -1.09 4.37
CA ARG A 117 -15.41 -2.52 4.54
C ARG A 117 -15.41 -3.25 3.19
N ALA A 118 -16.39 -2.96 2.33
CA ALA A 118 -16.45 -3.54 0.98
C ALA A 118 -15.23 -3.14 0.15
N ALA A 119 -14.80 -1.87 0.21
CA ALA A 119 -13.61 -1.41 -0.50
C ALA A 119 -12.32 -2.11 0.01
N MET A 120 -12.19 -2.27 1.33
CA MET A 120 -11.05 -3.00 1.93
C MET A 120 -11.04 -4.48 1.54
N LEU A 121 -12.21 -5.12 1.44
CA LEU A 121 -12.35 -6.54 1.05
C LEU A 121 -12.18 -6.77 -0.46
N GLN A 122 -12.51 -5.79 -1.30
CA GLN A 122 -12.33 -5.88 -2.75
C GLN A 122 -10.86 -5.83 -3.17
N GLY A 123 -9.93 -5.63 -2.23
CA GLY A 123 -8.49 -5.68 -2.51
C GLY A 123 -8.07 -4.69 -3.59
N ALA A 124 -8.80 -3.58 -3.75
CA ALA A 124 -8.43 -2.55 -4.70
C ALA A 124 -7.00 -2.14 -4.39
N GLU A 125 -6.09 -2.34 -5.36
CA GLU A 125 -4.88 -1.53 -5.45
C GLU A 125 -5.28 -0.09 -5.15
N PRO A 126 -4.45 0.72 -4.46
CA PRO A 126 -4.73 2.13 -4.32
C PRO A 126 -4.69 2.77 -5.71
N ASP A 127 -5.79 2.62 -6.45
CA ASP A 127 -6.13 3.36 -7.62
C ASP A 127 -6.23 4.77 -7.08
N PHE A 128 -5.18 5.55 -7.36
CA PHE A 128 -5.05 6.95 -7.01
C PHE A 128 -6.08 7.72 -7.85
N ARG A 129 -7.37 7.40 -7.66
CA ARG A 129 -8.47 8.13 -8.23
C ARG A 129 -8.41 9.48 -7.56
N GLU A 130 -7.93 10.46 -8.33
CA GLU A 130 -8.07 11.87 -8.00
C GLU A 130 -9.53 12.10 -7.57
N ILE A 131 -9.73 12.30 -6.28
CA ILE A 131 -11.01 12.70 -5.74
C ILE A 131 -11.20 14.13 -6.25
N SER A 132 -12.01 14.26 -7.31
CA SER A 132 -12.31 15.53 -7.99
C SER A 132 -12.87 16.59 -7.04
N ASN A 133 -13.37 16.14 -5.88
CA ASN A 133 -14.02 16.94 -4.85
C ASN A 133 -13.16 17.12 -3.59
N SER A 134 -11.87 16.74 -3.61
CA SER A 134 -10.92 17.16 -2.58
C SER A 134 -10.94 18.69 -2.50
N SER A 135 -11.04 19.23 -1.28
CA SER A 135 -11.05 20.67 -0.96
C SER A 135 -9.83 21.46 -1.47
N THR A 136 -8.93 20.83 -2.24
CA THR A 136 -7.78 21.41 -2.91
C THR A 136 -8.09 22.02 -4.29
N ASN A 137 -9.23 21.69 -4.92
CA ASN A 137 -9.46 22.05 -6.33
C ASN A 137 -10.28 23.32 -6.58
N ASN A 138 -10.67 24.06 -5.53
CA ASN A 138 -11.49 25.26 -5.69
C ASN A 138 -10.67 26.57 -5.76
N PHE A 139 -9.66 26.68 -6.64
CA PHE A 139 -9.16 28.02 -7.01
C PHE A 139 -8.82 28.13 -8.50
N ARG A 140 -9.49 29.13 -9.10
CA ARG A 140 -9.46 29.59 -10.50
C ARG A 140 -8.06 29.70 -11.10
N GLU A 141 -7.96 29.35 -12.38
CA GLU A 141 -6.89 29.72 -13.30
C GLU A 141 -6.70 31.23 -13.38
N ASN A 142 -5.82 31.77 -12.53
CA ASN A 142 -5.12 33.02 -12.79
C ASN A 142 -3.63 32.71 -12.69
N ALA A 143 -2.88 32.94 -13.76
CA ALA A 143 -1.46 32.59 -13.86
C ALA A 143 -0.57 33.25 -12.78
N GLU A 144 -1.06 34.31 -12.13
CA GLU A 144 -0.36 35.03 -11.05
C GLU A 144 -0.60 34.42 -9.64
N THR A 145 -1.56 33.51 -9.50
CA THR A 145 -1.86 32.77 -8.25
C THR A 145 -1.89 31.27 -8.50
N SER A 146 -0.95 30.78 -9.30
CA SER A 146 -0.83 29.34 -9.58
C SER A 146 -0.64 28.57 -8.28
N THR A 147 -1.71 27.94 -7.80
CA THR A 147 -1.71 26.90 -6.76
C THR A 147 -0.87 25.68 -7.16
N LYS A 148 -0.33 25.67 -8.38
CA LYS A 148 0.62 24.68 -8.91
C LYS A 148 2.08 24.98 -8.53
N CYS A 149 2.43 26.23 -8.15
CA CYS A 149 3.79 26.55 -7.74
C CYS A 149 4.03 26.16 -6.27
N TRP A 150 5.10 25.41 -6.03
CA TRP A 150 5.44 24.84 -4.71
C TRP A 150 6.64 25.50 -4.02
N CYS A 151 7.24 26.54 -4.61
CA CYS A 151 8.36 27.25 -4.01
C CYS A 151 7.94 28.04 -2.75
N HIS A 152 8.92 28.40 -1.92
CA HIS A 152 8.67 29.14 -0.68
C HIS A 152 8.04 30.52 -0.91
N THR A 153 8.44 31.24 -1.95
CA THR A 153 7.92 32.58 -2.29
C THR A 153 6.45 32.54 -2.69
N CYS A 154 6.04 31.57 -3.52
CA CYS A 154 4.66 31.47 -3.99
C CYS A 154 3.74 30.80 -2.96
N ARG A 155 4.29 29.89 -2.14
CA ARG A 155 3.58 29.25 -1.04
C ARG A 155 4.43 29.26 0.24
N PRO A 156 4.32 30.30 1.07
CA PRO A 156 5.04 30.38 2.34
C PRO A 156 4.61 29.26 3.31
N VAL A 157 5.57 28.70 4.06
CA VAL A 157 5.29 27.69 5.09
C VAL A 157 4.69 28.39 6.32
N LYS A 158 3.49 27.98 6.71
CA LYS A 158 2.83 28.42 7.97
C LYS A 158 3.14 27.43 9.10
N ILE A 159 2.89 27.83 10.35
CA ILE A 159 3.15 26.97 11.51
C ILE A 159 2.40 25.63 11.50
N SER A 160 1.26 25.55 10.81
CA SER A 160 0.48 24.32 10.62
C SER A 160 0.84 23.56 9.34
N ASP A 161 1.75 24.08 8.52
CA ASP A 161 2.17 23.49 7.24
C ASP A 161 3.39 22.58 7.48
N MET A 162 3.19 21.27 7.51
CA MET A 162 4.26 20.26 7.72
C MET A 162 5.08 19.95 6.45
N ARG A 163 4.94 20.79 5.42
CA ARG A 163 5.50 20.57 4.09
C ARG A 163 6.99 20.93 4.03
N PHE A 164 7.79 20.02 3.47
CA PHE A 164 9.17 20.33 3.10
C PHE A 164 9.22 21.12 1.79
N VAL A 165 9.86 22.29 1.80
CA VAL A 165 10.10 23.05 0.58
C VAL A 165 11.40 22.57 -0.06
N VAL A 166 11.26 21.94 -1.23
CA VAL A 166 12.37 21.38 -2.02
C VAL A 166 12.29 21.85 -3.46
N CYS A 167 13.43 21.88 -4.13
CA CYS A 167 13.47 22.22 -5.55
C CYS A 167 12.77 21.14 -6.38
N PRO A 168 11.78 21.48 -7.24
CA PRO A 168 11.14 20.49 -8.11
C PRO A 168 12.10 19.85 -9.13
N GLU A 169 13.18 20.54 -9.52
CA GLU A 169 14.12 20.03 -10.51
C GLU A 169 15.18 19.09 -9.92
N CYS A 170 15.69 19.37 -8.71
CA CYS A 170 16.81 18.61 -8.14
C CYS A 170 16.55 18.01 -6.75
N GLY A 171 15.38 18.25 -6.15
CA GLY A 171 15.02 17.75 -4.82
C GLY A 171 15.77 18.38 -3.63
N ASN A 172 16.76 19.24 -3.87
CA ASN A 172 17.55 19.85 -2.79
C ASN A 172 16.81 21.01 -2.12
N LYS A 173 16.69 20.95 -0.79
CA LYS A 173 16.01 21.99 0.02
C LYS A 173 16.77 23.33 0.07
N ARG A 174 18.10 23.31 -0.11
CA ARG A 174 18.94 24.52 -0.08
C ARG A 174 19.15 25.14 -1.45
N CYS A 175 18.59 24.56 -2.51
CA CYS A 175 18.65 25.12 -3.85
C CYS A 175 17.82 26.44 -3.90
N PRO A 176 18.33 27.52 -4.50
CA PRO A 176 17.61 28.79 -4.60
C PRO A 176 16.31 28.69 -5.40
N HIS A 177 16.21 27.74 -6.33
CA HIS A 177 14.96 27.42 -7.06
C HIS A 177 13.85 26.84 -6.16
N ALA A 178 14.21 26.23 -5.02
CA ALA A 178 13.24 25.81 -4.00
C ALA A 178 12.61 27.04 -3.30
N ASN A 179 13.39 28.10 -3.13
CA ASN A 179 12.94 29.32 -2.49
C ASN A 179 12.06 30.16 -3.44
N ASP A 180 12.52 30.38 -4.68
CA ASP A 180 11.78 31.11 -5.72
C ASP A 180 11.91 30.39 -7.06
N HIS A 181 10.78 30.05 -7.70
CA HIS A 181 10.77 29.32 -8.97
C HIS A 181 11.43 30.11 -10.13
N ARG A 182 11.67 31.41 -9.94
CA ARG A 182 12.36 32.27 -10.92
C ARG A 182 13.88 32.16 -10.85
N HIS A 183 14.44 31.62 -9.76
CA HIS A 183 15.88 31.39 -9.66
C HIS A 183 16.29 30.20 -10.51
N ALA A 184 17.55 30.15 -10.98
CA ALA A 184 18.05 28.94 -11.63
C ALA A 184 18.24 27.80 -10.62
N CYS A 185 18.02 26.56 -11.05
CA CYS A 185 18.41 25.40 -10.27
C CYS A 185 19.94 25.24 -10.28
N THR A 186 20.52 25.08 -9.09
CA THR A 186 21.98 24.92 -8.92
C THR A 186 22.40 23.45 -8.82
N GLY A 187 21.45 22.53 -8.67
CA GLY A 187 21.74 21.13 -8.36
C GLY A 187 22.42 20.88 -7.01
N SER A 188 22.60 21.90 -6.16
CA SER A 188 23.40 21.81 -4.92
C SER A 188 22.53 21.86 -3.66
N ASN A 189 22.97 21.14 -2.62
CA ASN A 189 22.44 21.21 -1.26
C ASN A 189 23.44 21.87 -0.30
N GLU A 190 24.35 22.71 -0.79
CA GLU A 190 25.28 23.46 0.07
C GLU A 190 24.56 24.65 0.75
N PRO A 191 24.91 25.01 2.00
CA PRO A 191 24.43 26.23 2.65
C PRO A 191 24.98 27.50 1.98
N GLY A 192 24.26 28.63 2.09
CA GLY A 192 24.77 29.93 1.69
C GLY A 192 24.73 30.24 0.19
N GLN A 193 24.05 29.40 -0.60
CA GLN A 193 23.80 29.68 -2.01
C GLN A 193 22.98 30.97 -2.17
N ASN A 194 23.37 31.83 -3.10
CA ASN A 194 22.67 33.09 -3.35
C ASN A 194 21.20 32.83 -3.75
N GLY A 195 20.26 33.48 -3.07
CA GLY A 195 18.81 33.29 -3.27
C GLY A 195 18.20 32.09 -2.54
N SER A 196 18.99 31.30 -1.81
CA SER A 196 18.50 30.22 -0.93
C SER A 196 17.93 30.77 0.37
N ALA A 197 16.93 30.08 0.93
CA ALA A 197 16.43 30.35 2.27
C ALA A 197 17.43 29.97 3.39
N TYR A 198 18.47 29.20 3.06
CA TYR A 198 19.45 28.70 4.03
C TYR A 198 20.78 29.45 3.92
N PRO A 199 21.09 30.35 4.87
CA PRO A 199 22.31 31.15 4.83
C PRO A 199 23.57 30.28 5.03
N ALA A 200 24.73 30.87 4.75
CA ALA A 200 26.02 30.27 5.07
C ALA A 200 26.14 30.09 6.59
N ALA A 201 26.90 29.09 7.03
CA ALA A 201 27.23 28.96 8.44
C ALA A 201 27.99 30.22 8.90
N PRO A 202 27.73 30.74 10.11
CA PRO A 202 28.54 31.82 10.67
C PRO A 202 30.00 31.36 10.74
N GLN A 203 30.93 32.17 10.24
CA GLN A 203 32.35 31.94 10.47
C GLN A 203 32.60 32.10 11.96
N GLN A 204 32.97 31.02 12.65
CA GLN A 204 33.50 31.15 14.00
C GLN A 204 34.82 31.90 13.89
N GLU A 205 34.86 33.15 14.38
CA GLU A 205 36.11 33.86 14.60
C GLU A 205 36.94 33.00 15.56
N VAL A 206 37.96 32.35 15.03
CA VAL A 206 39.01 31.73 15.84
C VAL A 206 39.75 32.91 16.48
N LYS A 207 39.34 33.30 17.69
CA LYS A 207 40.14 34.18 18.53
C LYS A 207 41.47 33.45 18.80
N ALA A 208 42.53 33.96 18.18
CA ALA A 208 43.91 33.58 18.48
C ALA A 208 44.28 33.95 19.92
#